data_AF-A0A7J3KD29-F1
#
_entry.id   AF-A0A7J3KD29-F1
#
_cell.length_a   1.000
_cell.length_b   1.000
_cell.length_c   1.000
_cell.angle_alpha   90.00
_cell.angle_beta   90.00
_cell.angle_gamma   90.00
#
_symmetry.space_group_name_H-M   'P 1'
#
loop_
_entity.id
_entity.type
_entity.pdbx_description
1 polymer ?
#
loop_
_entity_poly.entity_id
_entity_poly.type
_entity_poly.pdbx_seq_one_letter_code
_entity_poly.pdbx_strand_id
1 'polypeptide(L)' 'ERMKAKAAAMGANAVVGVDLETSDLGLGAGVIVISATGTAVIIEPEWQ' A
#
# COMPACT_ATOMS: atom_id res chain seq x y z
N GLU A 1 0.78 -6.75 -4.63
CA GLU A 1 1.25 -6.28 -5.96
C GLU A 1 0.72 -4.92 -6.41
N ARG A 2 -0.60 -4.66 -6.45
CA ARG A 2 -1.16 -3.39 -6.97
C ARG A 2 -0.51 -2.12 -6.44
N MET A 3 -0.38 -1.97 -5.12
CA MET A 3 0.27 -0.80 -4.49
C MET A 3 1.72 -0.64 -4.94
N LYS A 4 2.51 -1.72 -4.90
CA LYS A 4 3.92 -1.72 -5.31
C LYS A 4 4.09 -1.31 -6.77
N ALA A 5 3.26 -1.86 -7.67
CA ALA A 5 3.28 -1.50 -9.08
C ALA A 5 2.96 -0.02 -9.32
N LYS A 6 1.97 0.54 -8.59
CA LYS A 6 1.64 1.97 -8.66
C LYS A 6 2.79 2.85 -8.14
N ALA A 7 3.41 2.48 -7.02
CA ALA A 7 4.55 3.20 -6.47
C ALA A 7 5.75 3.17 -7.43
N ALA A 8 6.06 2.01 -8.01
CA ALA A 8 7.13 1.87 -9.00
C ALA A 8 6.86 2.71 -10.26
N ALA A 9 5.62 2.75 -10.75
CA ALA A 9 5.23 3.61 -11.87
C ALA A 9 5.36 5.12 -11.56
N MET A 10 5.36 5.50 -10.28
CA MET A 10 5.64 6.87 -9.82
C MET A 10 7.14 7.14 -9.62
N GLY A 11 8.01 6.16 -9.85
CA GLY A 11 9.47 6.27 -9.66
C GLY A 11 9.96 6.01 -8.23
N ALA A 12 9.09 5.56 -7.32
CA ALA A 12 9.48 5.21 -5.97
C ALA A 12 10.26 3.89 -5.92
N ASN A 13 11.22 3.79 -4.99
CA ASN A 13 11.97 2.57 -4.71
C ASN A 13 11.46 1.85 -3.44
N ALA A 14 10.58 2.49 -2.67
CA ALA A 14 9.99 1.93 -1.47
C ALA A 14 8.57 2.47 -1.22
N VAL A 15 7.83 1.75 -0.37
CA VAL A 15 6.56 2.21 0.21
C VAL A 15 6.68 2.14 1.72
N VAL A 16 6.43 3.25 2.42
CA VAL A 16 6.53 3.37 3.87
C VAL A 16 5.19 3.71 4.50
N GLY A 17 5.05 3.43 5.79
CA GLY A 17 3.82 3.68 6.54
C GLY A 17 2.62 2.92 5.96
N VAL A 18 2.84 1.64 5.61
CA VAL A 18 1.78 0.80 5.05
C VAL A 18 0.76 0.48 6.12
N ASP A 19 -0.51 0.74 5.80
CA ASP A 19 -1.67 0.39 6.60
C ASP A 19 -2.61 -0.51 5.80
N LEU A 20 -3.24 -1.45 6.50
CA LEU A 20 -4.14 -2.45 5.95
C LEU A 20 -5.45 -2.42 6.70
N GLU A 21 -6.51 -2.10 5.98
CA GLU A 21 -7.86 -2.08 6.51
C GLU A 21 -8.70 -3.14 5.82
N THR A 22 -9.57 -3.77 6.60
CA THR A 22 -10.59 -4.68 6.07
C THR A 22 -11.96 -4.13 6.39
N SER A 23 -12.87 -4.21 5.43
CA SER A 23 -14.25 -3.79 5.61
C SER A 23 -15.17 -4.85 5.04
N ASP A 24 -16.10 -5.32 5.86
CA ASP A 24 -17.18 -6.17 5.39
C ASP A 24 -18.23 -5.28 4.73
N LEU A 25 -18.36 -5.38 3.40
CA LEU A 25 -19.35 -4.60 2.64
C LEU A 25 -20.66 -5.36 2.43
N GLY A 26 -20.75 -6.60 2.89
CA GLY A 26 -21.88 -7.46 2.64
C GLY A 26 -22.38 -8.01 3.95
N LEU A 27 -23.29 -7.28 4.60
CA LEU A 27 -24.12 -7.64 5.77
C LEU A 27 -24.64 -9.11 5.75
N GLY A 28 -23.75 -10.11 5.84
CA GLY A 28 -24.01 -11.53 5.64
C GLY A 28 -23.69 -12.15 4.25
N ALA A 29 -23.24 -11.38 3.24
CA ALA A 29 -22.98 -11.88 1.88
C ALA A 29 -21.52 -12.33 1.62
N GLY A 30 -20.63 -12.13 2.60
CA GLY A 30 -19.27 -12.70 2.58
C GLY A 30 -18.24 -11.98 1.70
N VAL A 31 -18.47 -10.71 1.36
CA VAL A 31 -17.50 -9.91 0.60
C VAL A 31 -16.68 -9.04 1.56
N ILE A 32 -15.40 -9.37 1.68
CA ILE A 32 -14.44 -8.58 2.45
C ILE A 32 -13.61 -7.73 1.47
N VAL A 33 -13.69 -6.42 1.63
CA VAL A 33 -12.79 -5.50 0.94
C VAL A 33 -11.53 -5.34 1.78
N ILE A 34 -10.39 -5.49 1.12
CA ILE A 34 -9.07 -5.25 1.71
C ILE A 34 -8.49 -4.01 1.03
N SER A 35 -8.29 -2.97 1.82
CA SER A 35 -7.67 -1.72 1.40
C SER A 35 -6.25 -1.67 1.94
N ALA A 36 -5.32 -1.24 1.08
CA ALA A 36 -3.93 -1.03 1.46
C ALA A 36 -3.54 0.42 1.12
N THR A 37 -3.07 1.14 2.12
CA THR A 37 -2.64 2.55 2.00
C THR A 37 -1.18 2.67 2.42
N GLY A 38 -0.43 3.58 1.80
CA GLY A 38 0.98 3.79 2.13
C GLY A 38 1.56 4.95 1.33
N THR A 39 2.78 5.37 1.68
CA THR A 39 3.47 6.51 1.05
C THR A 39 4.59 5.99 0.15
N ALA A 40 4.52 6.30 -1.14
CA ALA A 40 5.57 6.00 -2.10
C ALA A 40 6.73 6.99 -1.92
N VAL A 41 7.95 6.48 -1.73
CA VAL A 41 9.14 7.29 -1.42
C VAL A 41 10.36 6.83 -2.21
N ILE A 42 11.32 7.73 -2.36
CA ILE A 42 12.69 7.40 -2.76
C ILE A 42 13.54 7.50 -1.49
N ILE A 43 14.09 6.37 -1.05
CA ILE A 43 15.07 6.34 0.05
C ILE A 43 16.48 6.36 -0.52
N GLU A 44 17.37 7.06 0.18
CA GLU A 44 18.82 7.10 -0.08
C GLU A 44 19.55 6.46 1.13
N PRO A 45 20.74 5.88 0.93
CA PRO A 45 21.56 5.38 2.04
C PRO A 45 21.87 6.50 3.03
N GLU A 46 22.02 6.17 4.32
CA GLU A 46 22.56 7.13 5.27
C GLU A 46 23.98 7.58 4.87
N TRP A 47 24.27 8.87 5.04
CA TRP A 47 25.62 9.39 4.90
C TRP A 47 26.44 8.90 6.10
N GLN A 48 27.51 8.16 5.83
CA GLN A 48 28.52 7.80 6.84
C GLN A 48 29.38 8.99 7.25
#